data_AF-A0A0J5QA54-F1
#
_entry.id   AF-A0A0J5QA54-F1
#
_cell.length_a   1.000
_cell.length_b   1.000
_cell.length_c   1.000
_cell.angle_alpha   90.00
_cell.angle_beta   90.00
_cell.angle_gamma   90.00
#
_symmetry.space_group_name_H-M   'P 1'
#
loop_
_entity.id
_entity.type
_entity.pdbx_description
1 polymer ?
#
loop_
_entity_poly.entity_id
_entity_poly.type
_entity_poly.pdbx_seq_one_letter_code
_entity_poly.pdbx_strand_id
1 'polypeptide(L)'
;MLHLLKIDGAHVATPLLAAIDLIKNGARHSVPTDFLRRTSKWHQHLKMQQPSDQRLWEVAVLFHLRDAFRSGDIWLAQSKRYGDLKQVLVPATTAAANARLAVPLDPEQWLADRHAQMEIGLEKLSKAAKRGTIPGGAIEDGVLQLSRLPTQNPNGAADLLFDLYKRVPDTRITDIMLLVDDATGFTDAFTHLRTGAPPKDRIGLLNVLLSEGLNLGLSKMAKASNSHGFWELMRISRWHIESEA
;
A
#
# COMPACT_ATOMS: atom_id res chain seq x y z
N MET A 1 28.26 -0.31 4.11
CA MET A 1 26.93 -0.95 3.91
C MET A 1 26.44 -0.79 2.48
N LEU A 2 26.33 0.43 1.92
CA LEU A 2 25.88 0.62 0.52
C LEU A 2 26.76 -0.08 -0.54
N HIS A 3 28.07 -0.22 -0.31
CA HIS A 3 28.98 -0.91 -1.23
C HIS A 3 28.68 -2.41 -1.40
N LEU A 4 27.90 -3.01 -0.49
CA LEU A 4 27.47 -4.41 -0.59
C LEU A 4 26.25 -4.61 -1.49
N LEU A 5 25.57 -3.51 -1.86
CA LEU A 5 24.34 -3.54 -2.64
C LEU A 5 24.63 -3.32 -4.12
N LYS A 6 24.15 -4.24 -4.95
CA LYS A 6 24.05 -4.05 -6.41
C LYS A 6 22.80 -3.22 -6.70
N ILE A 7 22.99 -1.91 -6.81
CA ILE A 7 21.95 -0.91 -7.00
C ILE A 7 21.95 -0.50 -8.47
N ASP A 8 20.79 -0.60 -9.10
CA ASP A 8 20.51 -0.13 -10.46
C ASP A 8 19.32 0.84 -10.42
N GLY A 9 19.10 1.61 -11.48
CA GLY A 9 18.00 2.56 -11.51
C GLY A 9 17.63 3.05 -12.91
N ALA A 10 16.47 3.70 -12.99
CA ALA A 10 15.98 4.33 -14.20
C ALA A 10 16.84 5.55 -14.55
N HIS A 11 16.79 5.98 -15.82
CA HIS A 11 17.56 7.13 -16.30
C HIS A 11 17.25 8.42 -15.51
N VAL A 12 16.03 8.58 -15.00
CA VAL A 12 15.67 9.74 -14.16
C VAL A 12 16.43 9.78 -12.83
N ALA A 13 16.90 8.62 -12.34
CA ALA A 13 17.61 8.48 -11.07
C ALA A 13 19.14 8.59 -11.20
N THR A 14 19.68 8.81 -12.41
CA THR A 14 21.13 8.91 -12.65
C THR A 14 21.85 9.91 -11.72
N PRO A 15 21.31 11.13 -11.46
CA PRO A 15 21.96 12.06 -10.52
C PRO A 15 22.04 11.52 -9.09
N LEU A 16 21.04 10.73 -8.66
CA LEU A 16 21.01 10.11 -7.34
C LEU A 16 21.99 8.93 -7.24
N LEU A 17 22.09 8.13 -8.30
CA LEU A 17 23.09 7.04 -8.38
C LEU A 17 24.52 7.58 -8.29
N ALA A 18 24.81 8.69 -8.98
CA ALA A 18 26.11 9.36 -8.87
C ALA A 18 26.41 9.83 -7.44
N ALA A 19 25.42 10.39 -6.74
CA ALA A 19 25.56 10.78 -5.33
C ALA A 19 25.81 9.57 -4.41
N ILE A 20 25.14 8.46 -4.66
CA ILE A 20 25.33 7.20 -3.91
C ILE A 20 26.75 6.65 -4.10
N ASP A 21 27.29 6.70 -5.32
CA ASP A 21 28.63 6.24 -5.61
C ASP A 21 29.71 7.11 -4.94
N LEU A 22 29.48 8.41 -4.78
CA LEU A 22 30.36 9.27 -3.98
C LEU A 22 30.39 8.85 -2.51
N ILE A 23 29.25 8.48 -1.92
CA ILE A 23 29.18 7.96 -0.55
C ILE A 23 29.89 6.60 -0.45
N LYS A 24 29.72 5.71 -1.43
CA LYS A 24 30.39 4.40 -1.47
C LYS A 24 31.91 4.54 -1.50
N ASN A 25 32.42 5.51 -2.27
CA ASN A 25 33.84 5.73 -2.51
C ASN A 25 34.51 6.68 -1.51
N GLY A 26 33.75 7.25 -0.57
CA GLY A 26 34.27 8.12 0.49
C GLY A 26 34.79 9.47 -0.01
N ALA A 27 34.23 9.99 -1.11
CA ALA A 27 34.66 11.26 -1.69
C ALA A 27 34.23 12.45 -0.81
N ARG A 28 35.20 13.25 -0.35
CA ARG A 28 34.99 14.33 0.63
C ARG A 28 34.90 15.75 0.06
N HIS A 29 34.83 15.94 -1.26
CA HIS A 29 35.01 17.29 -1.84
C HIS A 29 33.89 17.75 -2.78
N SER A 30 33.03 16.84 -3.28
CA SER A 30 31.91 17.19 -4.16
C SER A 30 30.59 16.71 -3.57
N VAL A 31 29.66 17.64 -3.35
CA VAL A 31 28.36 17.41 -2.73
C VAL A 31 27.28 17.75 -3.77
N PRO A 32 27.06 16.91 -4.79
CA PRO A 32 26.10 17.21 -5.85
C PRO A 32 24.69 17.29 -5.28
N THR A 33 23.88 18.20 -5.82
CA THR A 33 22.48 18.38 -5.38
C THR A 33 21.48 18.21 -6.52
N ASP A 34 21.93 17.77 -7.69
CA ASP A 34 21.10 17.61 -8.89
C ASP A 34 20.05 16.50 -8.77
N PHE A 35 20.21 15.60 -7.79
CA PHE A 35 19.19 14.61 -7.44
C PHE A 35 17.98 15.21 -6.71
N LEU A 36 18.11 16.45 -6.21
CA LEU A 36 17.01 17.18 -5.58
C LEU A 36 16.16 17.86 -6.65
N ARG A 37 14.84 17.80 -6.48
CA ARG A 37 13.92 18.65 -7.25
C ARG A 37 14.22 20.11 -6.93
N ARG A 38 14.09 20.99 -7.93
CA ARG A 38 14.30 22.46 -7.78
C ARG A 38 13.55 23.08 -6.59
N THR A 39 12.37 22.55 -6.26
CA THR A 39 11.51 23.03 -5.16
C THR A 39 11.78 22.33 -3.81
N SER A 40 12.82 21.50 -3.73
CA SER A 40 13.13 20.72 -2.54
C SER A 40 13.56 21.61 -1.38
N LYS A 41 12.94 21.41 -0.21
CA LYS A 41 13.32 22.09 1.04
C LYS A 41 14.75 21.73 1.48
N TRP A 42 15.28 20.60 1.04
CA TRP A 42 16.67 20.17 1.29
C TRP A 42 17.70 21.19 0.81
N HIS A 43 17.43 21.94 -0.28
CA HIS A 43 18.35 22.98 -0.75
C HIS A 43 18.62 24.04 0.32
N GLN A 44 17.62 24.44 1.10
CA GLN A 44 17.80 25.42 2.16
C GLN A 44 18.66 24.85 3.30
N HIS A 45 18.37 23.61 3.72
CA HIS A 45 19.10 22.94 4.79
C HIS A 45 20.57 22.68 4.44
N LEU A 46 20.84 22.25 3.20
CA LEU A 46 22.21 22.01 2.75
C LEU A 46 23.02 23.31 2.59
N LYS A 47 22.38 24.43 2.23
CA LYS A 47 23.04 25.75 2.18
C LYS A 47 23.42 26.29 3.56
N MET A 48 22.68 25.92 4.60
CA MET A 48 22.94 26.35 5.98
C MET A 48 24.00 25.49 6.69
N GLN A 49 24.45 24.40 6.06
CA GLN A 49 25.43 23.50 6.61
C GLN A 49 26.85 24.07 6.53
N GLN A 50 27.66 23.86 7.57
CA GLN A 50 29.08 24.21 7.51
C GLN A 50 29.80 23.33 6.46
N PRO A 51 30.72 23.88 5.65
CA PRO A 51 31.38 23.13 4.57
C PRO A 51 32.14 21.87 5.00
N SER A 52 32.55 21.82 6.27
CA SER A 52 33.28 20.69 6.86
C SER A 52 32.38 19.53 7.32
N ASP A 53 31.06 19.74 7.41
CA ASP A 53 30.12 18.70 7.78
C ASP A 53 29.40 18.21 6.51
N GLN A 54 29.52 16.93 6.19
CA GLN A 54 28.84 16.30 5.04
C GLN A 54 27.72 15.35 5.46
N ARG A 55 27.49 15.19 6.77
CA ARG A 55 26.52 14.23 7.30
C ARG A 55 25.09 14.55 6.86
N LEU A 56 24.71 15.83 6.81
CA LEU A 56 23.36 16.21 6.39
C LEU A 56 23.11 15.91 4.90
N TRP A 57 24.15 16.04 4.06
CA TRP A 57 24.05 15.63 2.66
C TRP A 57 23.93 14.12 2.51
N GLU A 58 24.73 13.34 3.24
CA GLU A 58 24.59 11.87 3.25
C GLU A 58 23.18 11.45 3.67
N VAL A 59 22.62 12.12 4.69
CA VAL A 59 21.23 11.91 5.12
C VAL A 59 20.24 12.26 4.02
N ALA A 60 20.43 13.37 3.30
CA ALA A 60 19.58 13.75 2.18
C ALA A 60 19.63 12.69 1.05
N VAL A 61 20.83 12.20 0.71
CA VAL A 61 21.00 11.12 -0.29
C VAL A 61 20.29 9.84 0.15
N LEU A 62 20.47 9.41 1.41
CA LEU A 62 19.81 8.22 1.95
C LEU A 62 18.29 8.36 2.00
N PHE A 63 17.78 9.56 2.33
CA PHE A 63 16.34 9.85 2.32
C PHE A 63 15.77 9.73 0.91
N HIS A 64 16.43 10.32 -0.07
CA HIS A 64 16.00 10.23 -1.47
C HIS A 64 16.19 8.84 -2.07
N LEU A 65 17.20 8.08 -1.63
CA LEU A 65 17.36 6.67 -1.99
C LEU A 65 16.19 5.81 -1.49
N ARG A 66 15.75 6.03 -0.24
CA ARG A 66 14.57 5.35 0.30
C ARG A 66 13.33 5.63 -0.55
N ASP A 67 13.12 6.88 -0.93
CA ASP A 67 11.95 7.28 -1.72
C ASP A 67 12.05 6.76 -3.18
N ALA A 68 13.26 6.68 -3.73
CA ALA A 68 13.52 6.07 -5.04
C ALA A 68 13.26 4.55 -5.04
N PHE A 69 13.60 3.84 -3.97
CA PHE A 69 13.22 2.43 -3.81
C PHE A 69 11.71 2.24 -3.70
N ARG A 70 11.00 3.16 -3.04
CA ARG A 70 9.54 3.10 -2.89
C ARG A 70 8.79 3.38 -4.19
N SER A 71 9.32 4.28 -5.02
CA SER A 71 8.76 4.62 -6.33
C SER A 71 9.15 3.63 -7.42
N GLY A 72 10.19 2.83 -7.21
CA GLY A 72 10.74 1.90 -8.21
C GLY A 72 11.71 2.56 -9.20
N ASP A 73 12.08 3.83 -8.98
CA ASP A 73 13.09 4.53 -9.79
C ASP A 73 14.50 3.95 -9.57
N ILE A 74 14.74 3.34 -8.42
CA ILE A 74 15.96 2.59 -8.08
C ILE A 74 15.56 1.21 -7.56
N TRP A 75 16.33 0.18 -7.89
CA TRP A 75 16.09 -1.20 -7.49
C TRP A 75 17.39 -1.95 -7.18
N LEU A 76 17.24 -3.13 -6.59
CA LEU A 76 18.30 -4.08 -6.27
C LEU A 76 18.20 -5.29 -7.20
N ALA A 77 19.31 -5.65 -7.85
CA ALA A 77 19.33 -6.74 -8.83
C ALA A 77 18.85 -8.10 -8.30
N GLN A 78 18.96 -8.33 -6.98
CA GLN A 78 18.62 -9.61 -6.33
C GLN A 78 17.61 -9.45 -5.18
N SER A 79 16.65 -8.53 -5.31
CA SER A 79 15.59 -8.34 -4.31
C SER A 79 14.22 -8.70 -4.87
N LYS A 80 13.39 -9.37 -4.07
CA LYS A 80 11.97 -9.56 -4.39
C LYS A 80 11.13 -8.29 -4.10
N ARG A 81 11.43 -7.60 -2.99
CA ARG A 81 10.67 -6.43 -2.54
C ARG A 81 11.08 -5.14 -3.25
N TYR A 82 12.38 -4.98 -3.49
CA TYR A 82 12.96 -3.79 -4.14
C TYR A 82 13.63 -4.17 -5.46
N GLY A 83 13.11 -5.19 -6.16
CA GLY A 83 13.62 -5.64 -7.46
C GLY A 83 13.16 -4.75 -8.61
N ASP A 84 13.70 -5.00 -9.81
CA ASP A 84 13.21 -4.33 -11.02
C ASP A 84 11.76 -4.76 -11.31
N LEU A 85 10.83 -3.82 -11.21
CA LEU A 85 9.40 -4.06 -11.46
C LEU A 85 9.16 -4.68 -12.84
N LYS A 86 10.00 -4.38 -13.84
CA LYS A 86 9.88 -4.91 -15.20
C LYS A 86 9.96 -6.43 -15.25
N GLN A 87 10.60 -7.07 -14.27
CA GLN A 87 10.70 -8.52 -14.19
C GLN A 87 9.37 -9.20 -13.82
N VAL A 88 8.43 -8.45 -13.22
CA VAL A 88 7.09 -8.93 -12.84
C VAL A 88 6.04 -8.56 -13.89
N LEU A 89 6.33 -7.57 -14.74
CA LEU A 89 5.44 -7.16 -15.82
C LEU A 89 5.47 -8.15 -16.98
N VAL A 90 4.33 -8.27 -17.67
CA VAL A 90 4.25 -9.01 -18.93
C VAL A 90 5.07 -8.24 -19.98
N PRO A 91 6.02 -8.90 -20.70
CA PRO A 91 6.77 -8.25 -21.75
C PRO A 91 5.85 -7.67 -22.83
N ALA A 92 6.17 -6.48 -23.34
CA ALA A 92 5.36 -5.79 -24.35
C ALA A 92 5.15 -6.63 -25.62
N THR A 93 6.16 -7.42 -26.02
CA THR A 93 6.07 -8.36 -27.14
C THR A 93 5.04 -9.46 -26.89
N THR A 94 4.99 -10.01 -25.68
CA THR A 94 4.00 -11.00 -25.26
C THR A 94 2.59 -10.41 -25.19
N ALA A 95 2.47 -9.17 -24.69
CA ALA A 95 1.19 -8.46 -24.67
C ALA A 95 0.66 -8.18 -26.09
N ALA A 96 1.54 -7.78 -27.03
CA ALA A 96 1.20 -7.52 -28.42
C ALA A 96 0.71 -8.76 -29.17
N ALA A 97 1.22 -9.95 -28.83
CA ALA A 97 0.76 -11.21 -29.39
C ALA A 97 -0.62 -11.65 -28.86
N ASN A 98 -1.16 -10.99 -27.83
CA ASN A 98 -2.41 -11.35 -27.19
C ASN A 98 -3.57 -10.47 -27.71
N ALA A 99 -4.48 -11.07 -28.48
CA ALA A 99 -5.59 -10.34 -29.13
C ALA A 99 -6.75 -9.94 -28.18
N ARG A 100 -6.63 -10.18 -26.86
CA ARG A 100 -7.73 -10.00 -25.88
C ARG A 100 -7.49 -8.87 -24.88
N LEU A 101 -6.72 -7.85 -25.24
CA LEU A 101 -6.54 -6.70 -24.35
C LEU A 101 -7.84 -5.91 -24.21
N ALA A 102 -8.21 -5.56 -22.98
CA ALA A 102 -9.38 -4.74 -22.68
C ALA A 102 -9.20 -3.26 -23.08
N VAL A 103 -7.97 -2.87 -23.41
CA VAL A 103 -7.56 -1.53 -23.85
C VAL A 103 -6.63 -1.64 -25.06
N PRO A 104 -6.53 -0.60 -25.91
CA PRO A 104 -5.57 -0.58 -27.01
C PRO A 104 -4.13 -0.76 -26.52
N LEU A 105 -3.30 -1.42 -27.34
CA LEU A 105 -1.87 -1.61 -27.05
C LEU A 105 -1.08 -0.30 -27.18
N ASP A 106 -1.49 0.58 -28.11
CA ASP A 106 -0.88 1.89 -28.31
C ASP A 106 -1.32 2.87 -27.20
N PRO A 107 -0.38 3.36 -26.36
CA PRO A 107 -0.69 4.30 -25.30
C PRO A 107 -1.32 5.59 -25.81
N GLU A 108 -0.88 6.10 -26.96
CA GLU A 108 -1.39 7.36 -27.51
C GLU A 108 -2.85 7.23 -27.95
N GLN A 109 -3.20 6.10 -28.58
CA GLN A 109 -4.59 5.80 -28.91
C GLN A 109 -5.48 5.72 -27.66
N TRP A 110 -5.01 5.06 -26.59
CA TRP A 110 -5.77 4.98 -25.34
C TRP A 110 -5.91 6.34 -24.66
N LEU A 111 -4.84 7.15 -24.63
CA LEU A 111 -4.88 8.50 -24.06
C LEU A 111 -5.82 9.43 -24.84
N ALA A 112 -5.77 9.39 -26.17
CA ALA A 112 -6.66 10.16 -27.04
C ALA A 112 -8.14 9.81 -26.78
N ASP A 113 -8.46 8.51 -26.69
CA ASP A 113 -9.81 8.03 -26.35
C ASP A 113 -10.24 8.49 -24.95
N ARG A 114 -9.38 8.35 -23.93
CA ARG A 114 -9.69 8.85 -22.56
C ARG A 114 -9.90 10.35 -22.53
N HIS A 115 -9.11 11.13 -23.27
CA HIS A 115 -9.29 12.58 -23.39
C HIS A 115 -10.64 12.93 -24.03
N ALA A 116 -10.99 12.27 -25.15
CA ALA A 116 -12.27 12.48 -25.82
C ALA A 116 -13.46 12.13 -24.90
N GLN A 117 -13.39 11.00 -24.18
CA GLN A 117 -14.43 10.62 -23.21
C GLN A 117 -14.55 11.63 -22.07
N MET A 118 -13.43 12.16 -21.58
CA MET A 118 -13.42 13.19 -20.55
C MET A 118 -14.07 14.48 -21.04
N GLU A 119 -13.75 14.92 -22.26
CA GLU A 119 -14.33 16.12 -22.86
C GLU A 119 -15.86 15.99 -23.02
N ILE A 120 -16.34 14.85 -23.55
CA ILE A 120 -17.77 14.54 -23.62
C ILE A 120 -18.43 14.55 -22.23
N GLY A 121 -17.76 13.98 -21.23
CA GLY A 121 -18.22 13.95 -19.84
C GLY A 121 -18.33 15.35 -19.24
N LEU A 122 -17.32 16.20 -19.44
CA LEU A 122 -17.30 17.58 -18.97
C LEU A 122 -18.36 18.44 -19.64
N GLU A 123 -18.62 18.26 -20.94
CA GLU A 123 -19.72 18.95 -21.62
C GLU A 123 -21.09 18.56 -21.06
N LYS A 124 -21.31 17.26 -20.82
CA LYS A 124 -22.55 16.76 -20.20
C LYS A 124 -22.71 17.32 -18.79
N LEU A 125 -21.65 17.31 -18.00
CA LEU A 125 -21.64 17.87 -16.65
C LEU A 125 -21.94 19.37 -16.68
N SER A 126 -21.33 20.13 -17.59
CA SER A 126 -21.59 21.58 -17.76
C SER A 126 -23.06 21.86 -18.06
N LYS A 127 -23.67 21.09 -18.98
CA LYS A 127 -25.11 21.20 -19.29
C LYS A 127 -25.99 20.86 -18.10
N ALA A 128 -25.67 19.81 -17.34
CA ALA A 128 -26.41 19.41 -16.15
C ALA A 128 -26.27 20.43 -15.01
N ALA A 129 -25.07 20.97 -14.79
CA ALA A 129 -24.80 22.01 -13.80
C ALA A 129 -25.64 23.26 -14.06
N LYS A 130 -25.68 23.75 -15.31
CA LYS A 130 -26.49 24.91 -15.71
C LYS A 130 -27.98 24.72 -15.47
N ARG A 131 -28.46 23.48 -15.52
CA ARG A 131 -29.89 23.15 -15.32
C ARG A 131 -30.21 22.73 -13.89
N GLY A 132 -29.21 22.63 -13.01
CA GLY A 132 -29.38 22.08 -11.66
C GLY A 132 -29.78 20.60 -11.65
N THR A 133 -29.43 19.84 -12.70
CA THR A 133 -29.85 18.44 -12.88
C THR A 133 -28.69 17.45 -12.78
N ILE A 134 -27.65 17.75 -11.99
CA ILE A 134 -26.55 16.81 -11.77
C ILE A 134 -27.10 15.61 -10.98
N PRO A 135 -27.03 14.37 -11.52
CA PRO A 135 -27.56 13.20 -10.81
C PRO A 135 -26.76 12.96 -9.53
N GLY A 136 -27.44 12.98 -8.38
CA GLY A 136 -26.79 12.72 -7.10
C GLY A 136 -25.70 13.74 -6.76
N GLY A 137 -25.84 14.99 -7.17
CA GLY A 137 -24.85 16.02 -6.83
C GLY A 137 -25.25 17.43 -7.24
N ALA A 138 -24.42 18.39 -6.87
CA ALA A 138 -24.55 19.80 -7.22
C ALA A 138 -23.16 20.45 -7.25
N ILE A 139 -23.06 21.63 -7.88
CA ILE A 139 -21.88 22.48 -7.76
C ILE A 139 -22.28 23.70 -6.94
N GLU A 140 -21.71 23.83 -5.75
CA GLU A 140 -21.97 24.91 -4.80
C GLU A 140 -20.64 25.63 -4.52
N ASP A 141 -20.60 26.96 -4.66
CA ASP A 141 -19.39 27.78 -4.48
C ASP A 141 -18.14 27.28 -5.24
N GLY A 142 -18.36 26.70 -6.43
CA GLY A 142 -17.30 26.13 -7.27
C GLY A 142 -16.80 24.75 -6.84
N VAL A 143 -17.42 24.14 -5.82
CA VAL A 143 -17.11 22.81 -5.32
C VAL A 143 -18.15 21.80 -5.80
N LEU A 144 -17.69 20.70 -6.42
CA LEU A 144 -18.55 19.59 -6.80
C LEU A 144 -18.89 18.74 -5.56
N GLN A 145 -20.14 18.81 -5.12
CA GLN A 145 -20.68 17.96 -4.07
C GLN A 145 -21.39 16.76 -4.70
N LEU A 146 -20.93 15.54 -4.39
CA LEU A 146 -21.56 14.31 -4.84
C LEU A 146 -22.15 13.58 -3.64
N SER A 147 -23.41 13.19 -3.73
CA SER A 147 -24.00 12.27 -2.79
C SER A 147 -23.41 10.87 -2.99
N ARG A 148 -23.40 10.09 -1.91
CA ARG A 148 -22.98 8.69 -1.98
C ARG A 148 -23.89 7.95 -2.96
N LEU A 149 -23.28 7.27 -3.93
CA LEU A 149 -24.01 6.37 -4.82
C LEU A 149 -24.77 5.33 -3.97
N PRO A 150 -26.09 5.19 -4.15
CA PRO A 150 -26.82 4.13 -3.47
C PRO A 150 -26.28 2.78 -3.95
N THR A 151 -26.16 1.83 -3.02
CA THR A 151 -25.77 0.47 -3.34
C THR A 151 -26.82 -0.12 -4.30
N GLN A 152 -26.40 -0.45 -5.53
CA GLN A 152 -27.26 -1.15 -6.48
C GLN A 152 -27.18 -2.66 -6.21
N ASN A 153 -27.99 -3.13 -5.24
CA ASN A 153 -28.14 -4.55 -5.01
C ASN A 153 -29.04 -5.16 -6.09
N PRO A 154 -28.67 -6.29 -6.71
CA PRO A 154 -29.55 -7.01 -7.63
C PRO A 154 -30.88 -7.37 -6.95
N ASN A 155 -31.98 -7.34 -7.71
CA ASN A 155 -33.28 -7.79 -7.21
C ASN A 155 -33.19 -9.23 -6.69
N GLY A 156 -33.71 -9.50 -5.49
CA GLY A 156 -33.66 -10.82 -4.85
C GLY A 156 -32.36 -11.14 -4.12
N ALA A 157 -31.36 -10.23 -4.10
CA ALA A 157 -30.10 -10.47 -3.38
C ALA A 157 -30.31 -10.66 -1.87
N ALA A 158 -31.26 -9.94 -1.27
CA ALA A 158 -31.59 -10.09 0.14
C ALA A 158 -32.22 -11.46 0.44
N ASP A 159 -33.16 -11.91 -0.39
CA ASP A 159 -33.82 -13.22 -0.22
C ASP A 159 -32.82 -14.36 -0.37
N LEU A 160 -31.94 -14.27 -1.37
CA LEU A 160 -30.85 -15.24 -1.56
C LEU A 160 -29.90 -15.25 -0.35
N LEU A 161 -29.56 -14.08 0.20
CA LEU A 161 -28.70 -14.00 1.38
C LEU A 161 -29.35 -14.70 2.58
N PHE A 162 -30.63 -14.47 2.84
CA PHE A 162 -31.37 -15.16 3.91
C PHE A 162 -31.43 -16.67 3.69
N ASP A 163 -31.68 -17.11 2.46
CA ASP A 163 -31.70 -18.53 2.12
C ASP A 163 -30.33 -19.20 2.28
N LEU A 164 -29.24 -18.51 1.95
CA LEU A 164 -27.88 -18.98 2.20
C LEU A 164 -27.60 -19.09 3.70
N TYR A 165 -27.96 -18.08 4.50
CA TYR A 165 -27.78 -18.13 5.96
C TYR A 165 -28.51 -19.30 6.60
N LYS A 166 -29.70 -19.66 6.12
CA LYS A 166 -30.45 -20.84 6.62
C LYS A 166 -29.78 -22.18 6.31
N ARG A 167 -28.96 -22.24 5.26
CA ARG A 167 -28.28 -23.48 4.83
C ARG A 167 -26.93 -23.67 5.52
N VAL A 168 -26.33 -22.58 6.00
CA VAL A 168 -25.06 -22.65 6.73
C VAL A 168 -25.35 -23.16 8.15
N PRO A 169 -24.67 -24.22 8.61
CA PRO A 169 -24.83 -24.70 9.97
C PRO A 169 -24.37 -23.63 10.97
N ASP A 170 -25.09 -23.49 12.09
CA ASP A 170 -24.70 -22.59 13.16
C ASP A 170 -23.40 -23.09 13.81
N THR A 171 -22.28 -22.49 13.40
CA THR A 171 -20.93 -22.85 13.85
C THR A 171 -20.24 -21.60 14.36
N ARG A 172 -19.65 -21.67 15.56
CA ARG A 172 -18.91 -20.54 16.11
C ARG A 172 -17.67 -20.29 15.26
N ILE A 173 -17.43 -19.03 14.88
CA ILE A 173 -16.26 -18.64 14.09
C ILE A 173 -14.94 -19.08 14.74
N THR A 174 -14.87 -19.13 16.06
CA THR A 174 -13.70 -19.62 16.80
C THR A 174 -13.41 -21.10 16.55
N ASP A 175 -14.44 -21.92 16.38
CA ASP A 175 -14.28 -23.35 16.10
C ASP A 175 -13.77 -23.56 14.67
N ILE A 176 -14.23 -22.73 13.72
CA ILE A 176 -13.71 -22.70 12.35
C ILE A 176 -12.24 -22.28 12.34
N MET A 177 -11.88 -21.23 13.09
CA MET A 177 -10.49 -20.76 13.18
C MET A 177 -9.56 -21.82 13.77
N LEU A 178 -10.01 -22.56 14.81
CA LEU A 178 -9.25 -23.67 15.38
C LEU A 178 -9.03 -24.79 14.36
N LEU A 179 -10.06 -25.16 13.59
CA LEU A 179 -9.94 -26.18 12.55
C LEU A 179 -8.97 -25.77 11.44
N VAL A 180 -8.99 -24.49 11.04
CA VAL A 180 -8.04 -23.94 10.06
C VAL A 180 -6.62 -23.92 10.63
N ASP A 181 -6.45 -23.57 11.90
CA ASP A 181 -5.14 -23.62 12.57
C ASP A 181 -4.60 -25.05 12.63
N ASP A 182 -5.42 -26.04 12.99
CA ASP A 182 -5.00 -27.44 13.00
C ASP A 182 -4.57 -27.94 11.60
N ALA A 183 -5.22 -27.45 10.54
CA ALA A 183 -4.90 -27.83 9.17
C ALA A 183 -3.66 -27.12 8.60
N THR A 184 -3.38 -25.88 9.03
CA THR A 184 -2.38 -25.01 8.39
C THR A 184 -1.22 -24.62 9.29
N GLY A 185 -1.38 -24.73 10.61
CA GLY A 185 -0.45 -24.23 11.62
C GLY A 185 -0.27 -22.72 11.60
N PHE A 186 -1.25 -21.95 11.08
CA PHE A 186 -1.04 -20.53 10.81
C PHE A 186 -0.71 -19.72 12.07
N THR A 187 -1.17 -20.14 13.26
CA THR A 187 -0.85 -19.43 14.50
C THR A 187 0.65 -19.43 14.82
N ASP A 188 1.42 -20.40 14.32
CA ASP A 188 2.88 -20.44 14.51
C ASP A 188 3.61 -19.28 13.80
N ALA A 189 2.97 -18.64 12.81
CA ALA A 189 3.50 -17.44 12.15
C ALA A 189 3.46 -16.19 13.05
N PHE A 190 2.59 -16.16 14.07
CA PHE A 190 2.45 -15.06 15.01
C PHE A 190 3.46 -15.20 16.16
N THR A 191 4.74 -15.15 15.82
CA THR A 191 5.82 -15.35 16.79
C THR A 191 5.98 -14.19 17.78
N HIS A 192 6.49 -14.50 18.96
CA HIS A 192 6.75 -13.51 20.00
C HIS A 192 7.87 -12.55 19.55
N LEU A 193 7.59 -11.24 19.47
CA LEU A 193 8.49 -10.20 18.94
C LEU A 193 9.95 -10.30 19.41
N ARG A 194 10.15 -10.57 20.71
CA ARG A 194 11.50 -10.64 21.29
C ARG A 194 12.22 -11.98 21.09
N THR A 195 11.49 -13.09 21.08
CA THR A 195 12.10 -14.44 21.19
C THR A 195 11.92 -15.28 19.93
N GLY A 196 11.04 -14.88 19.01
CA GLY A 196 10.66 -15.67 17.84
C GLY A 196 9.88 -16.94 18.19
N ALA A 197 9.52 -17.15 19.46
CA ALA A 197 8.80 -18.34 19.89
C ALA A 197 7.33 -18.30 19.44
N PRO A 198 6.71 -19.44 19.08
CA PRO A 198 5.29 -19.48 18.75
C PRO A 198 4.42 -19.09 19.95
N PRO A 199 3.17 -18.65 19.70
CA PRO A 199 2.23 -18.28 20.74
C PRO A 199 1.88 -19.51 21.60
N LYS A 200 2.09 -19.40 22.91
CA LYS A 200 1.70 -20.47 23.86
C LYS A 200 0.18 -20.53 24.06
N ASP A 201 -0.46 -19.36 23.98
CA ASP A 201 -1.90 -19.20 24.17
C ASP A 201 -2.59 -19.00 22.82
N ARG A 202 -2.97 -20.11 22.21
CA ARG A 202 -3.61 -20.12 20.90
C ARG A 202 -4.99 -19.49 20.94
N ILE A 203 -5.80 -19.80 21.95
CA ILE A 203 -7.18 -19.28 22.07
C ILE A 203 -7.16 -17.76 22.26
N GLY A 204 -6.27 -17.25 23.12
CA GLY A 204 -6.08 -15.82 23.29
C GLY A 204 -5.65 -15.13 21.99
N LEU A 205 -4.72 -15.71 21.24
CA LEU A 205 -4.33 -15.19 19.92
C LEU A 205 -5.50 -15.16 18.93
N LEU A 206 -6.29 -16.23 18.82
CA LEU A 206 -7.45 -16.27 17.93
C LEU A 206 -8.48 -15.19 18.29
N ASN A 207 -8.72 -14.94 19.58
CA ASN A 207 -9.60 -13.85 20.02
C ASN A 207 -9.06 -12.48 19.61
N VAL A 208 -7.75 -12.26 19.69
CA VAL A 208 -7.13 -11.01 19.22
C VAL A 208 -7.30 -10.88 17.70
N LEU A 209 -6.99 -11.92 16.93
CA LEU A 209 -7.12 -11.89 15.47
C LEU A 209 -8.57 -11.63 15.03
N LEU A 210 -9.54 -12.25 15.70
CA LEU A 210 -10.96 -12.01 15.44
C LEU A 210 -11.35 -10.57 15.78
N SER A 211 -10.80 -10.02 16.87
CA SER A 211 -11.06 -8.64 17.30
C SER A 211 -10.56 -7.61 16.27
N GLU A 212 -9.34 -7.80 15.79
CA GLU A 212 -8.74 -6.94 14.77
C GLU A 212 -9.45 -7.14 13.41
N GLY A 213 -9.65 -8.39 12.99
CA GLY A 213 -10.27 -8.72 11.70
C GLY A 213 -11.72 -8.24 11.55
N LEU A 214 -12.47 -8.17 12.65
CA LEU A 214 -13.85 -7.64 12.67
C LEU A 214 -13.94 -6.15 13.03
N ASN A 215 -12.81 -5.46 13.24
CA ASN A 215 -12.77 -4.08 13.74
C ASN A 215 -13.57 -3.88 15.04
N LEU A 216 -13.66 -4.92 15.87
CA LEU A 216 -14.44 -4.92 17.10
C LEU A 216 -13.69 -4.25 18.26
N GLY A 217 -12.36 -4.44 18.28
CA GLY A 217 -11.47 -3.95 19.32
C GLY A 217 -11.46 -4.82 20.59
N LEU A 218 -10.30 -4.86 21.24
CA LEU A 218 -10.00 -5.81 22.32
C LEU A 218 -10.95 -5.70 23.53
N SER A 219 -11.42 -4.49 23.87
CA SER A 219 -12.31 -4.30 25.02
C SER A 219 -13.69 -4.92 24.80
N LYS A 220 -14.22 -4.85 23.57
CA LYS A 220 -15.49 -5.50 23.23
C LYS A 220 -15.29 -7.00 23.09
N MET A 221 -14.17 -7.43 22.52
CA MET A 221 -13.82 -8.84 22.46
C MET A 221 -13.74 -9.49 23.85
N ALA A 222 -13.09 -8.83 24.82
CA ALA A 222 -13.01 -9.33 26.18
C ALA A 222 -14.38 -9.47 26.87
N LYS A 223 -15.38 -8.66 26.47
CA LYS A 223 -16.77 -8.80 26.98
C LYS A 223 -17.53 -9.93 26.29
N ALA A 224 -17.19 -10.24 25.04
CA ALA A 224 -17.80 -11.31 24.25
C ALA A 224 -17.11 -12.67 24.45
N SER A 225 -15.89 -12.67 24.98
CA SER A 225 -15.11 -13.87 25.29
C SER A 225 -15.37 -14.34 26.71
N ASN A 226 -15.60 -15.64 26.87
CA ASN A 226 -15.74 -16.27 28.19
C ASN A 226 -14.39 -16.76 28.76
N SER A 227 -13.28 -16.45 28.09
CA SER A 227 -11.96 -17.06 28.38
C SER A 227 -10.86 -16.05 28.74
N HIS A 228 -10.91 -14.82 28.22
CA HIS A 228 -9.82 -13.86 28.37
C HIS A 228 -10.34 -12.46 28.70
N GLY A 229 -9.67 -11.82 29.66
CA GLY A 229 -9.87 -10.41 29.97
C GLY A 229 -9.13 -9.48 29.01
N PHE A 230 -9.48 -8.19 29.04
CA PHE A 230 -8.86 -7.17 28.18
C PHE A 230 -7.34 -7.12 28.28
N TRP A 231 -6.79 -7.19 29.50
CA TRP A 231 -5.34 -7.10 29.72
C TRP A 231 -4.56 -8.29 29.18
N GLU A 232 -5.17 -9.48 29.20
CA GLU A 232 -4.57 -10.70 28.65
C GLU A 232 -4.51 -10.61 27.13
N LEU A 233 -5.62 -10.22 26.50
CA LEU A 233 -5.68 -9.99 25.05
C LEU A 233 -4.74 -8.88 24.60
N MET A 234 -4.67 -7.76 25.36
CA MET A 234 -3.76 -6.65 25.06
C MET A 234 -2.29 -7.10 25.11
N ARG A 235 -1.94 -7.95 26.08
CA ARG A 235 -0.58 -8.50 26.16
C ARG A 235 -0.27 -9.37 24.96
N ILE A 236 -1.19 -10.24 24.54
CA ILE A 236 -0.98 -11.11 23.37
C ILE A 236 -0.83 -10.27 22.11
N SER A 237 -1.76 -9.35 21.87
CA SER A 237 -1.72 -8.40 20.75
C SER A 237 -0.36 -7.69 20.67
N ARG A 238 0.11 -7.10 21.78
CA ARG A 238 1.39 -6.37 21.84
C ARG A 238 2.62 -7.21 21.51
N TRP A 239 2.61 -8.51 21.82
CA TRP A 239 3.80 -9.35 21.68
C TRP A 239 3.80 -10.25 20.46
N HIS A 240 2.64 -10.44 19.81
CA HIS A 240 2.49 -11.41 18.73
C HIS A 240 1.91 -10.80 17.44
N ILE A 241 1.42 -9.56 17.47
CA ILE A 241 0.80 -8.91 16.30
C ILE A 241 1.49 -7.59 16.00
N GLU A 242 1.94 -7.42 14.76
CA GLU A 242 2.47 -6.18 14.22
C GLU A 242 1.45 -5.53 13.28
N SER A 243 1.26 -4.22 13.40
CA SER A 243 0.32 -3.44 12.58
C SER A 243 0.86 -3.04 11.19
N GLU A 244 2.09 -3.45 10.84
CA GLU A 244 2.81 -2.99 9.64
C GLU A 244 3.01 -4.04 8.53
N ALA A 245 2.20 -5.11 8.53
CA ALA A 245 2.22 -6.09 7.44
C ALA A 245 1.50 -5.57 6.18
#